data_AF-A0AAV4BTM7-F1
#
_entry.id   AF-A0AAV4BTM7-F1
#
_cell.length_a   1.000
_cell.length_b   1.000
_cell.length_c   1.000
_cell.angle_alpha   90.00
_cell.angle_beta   90.00
_cell.angle_gamma   90.00
#
_symmetry.space_group_name_H-M   'P 1'
#
loop_
_entity.id
_entity.type
_entity.pdbx_description
1 polymer ?
#
loop_
_entity_poly.entity_id
_entity_poly.type
_entity_poly.pdbx_seq_one_letter_code
_entity_poly.pdbx_strand_id
1 'polypeptide(L)'
;MDTLTRSSRISYCCAFGATAFLVYKILLEQKFAINYDGPVSLQTLIAIVSMFIYGMVFFPVFACLALSSAFSFGLGSLYVWMFFAVDLYKVTECDLTMKGRILKIVQALPSLTSLSYLSISLPLRFIVCCYYKKYFVAPDVKVWESLEDIKGSYQGLHVRKLLRKPDIEM
;
A
#
# COMPACT_ATOMS: atom_id res chain seq x y z
N MET A 1 3.56 -2.22 14.77
CA MET A 1 3.87 -2.00 13.34
C MET A 1 4.71 -3.18 12.86
N ASP A 2 4.06 -4.26 12.42
CA ASP A 2 4.76 -5.50 12.03
C ASP A 2 5.15 -5.49 10.55
N THR A 3 6.20 -4.73 10.24
CA THR A 3 6.84 -4.72 8.91
C THR A 3 7.74 -5.93 8.69
N LEU A 4 7.75 -6.90 9.62
CA LEU A 4 8.72 -8.00 9.63
C LEU A 4 8.41 -9.09 8.61
N THR A 5 7.15 -9.24 8.16
CA THR A 5 6.79 -10.26 7.17
C THR A 5 6.96 -9.77 5.71
N ARG A 6 7.53 -10.62 4.85
CA ARG A 6 7.82 -10.28 3.44
C ARG A 6 6.57 -9.86 2.66
N SER A 7 5.43 -10.48 2.95
CA SER A 7 4.15 -10.16 2.31
C SER A 7 3.63 -8.79 2.74
N SER A 8 3.76 -8.41 4.02
CA SER A 8 3.32 -7.09 4.49
C SER A 8 4.13 -5.98 3.83
N ARG A 9 5.46 -6.15 3.70
CA ARG A 9 6.35 -5.20 3.00
C ARG A 9 5.91 -4.91 1.57
N ILE A 10 5.57 -5.94 0.79
CA ILE A 10 5.15 -5.75 -0.61
C ILE A 10 3.83 -4.97 -0.67
N SER A 11 2.85 -5.31 0.19
CA SER A 11 1.59 -4.56 0.26
C SER A 11 1.81 -3.09 0.64
N TYR A 12 2.72 -2.81 1.58
CA TYR A 12 3.09 -1.44 1.93
C TYR A 12 3.77 -0.71 0.77
N CYS A 13 4.73 -1.36 0.08
CA CYS A 13 5.38 -0.79 -1.11
C CYS A 13 4.35 -0.46 -2.20
N CYS A 14 3.37 -1.34 -2.45
CA CYS A 14 2.31 -1.09 -3.41
C CYS A 14 1.40 0.08 -3.00
N ALA A 15 1.01 0.17 -1.72
CA ALA A 15 0.23 1.29 -1.21
C ALA A 15 0.98 2.64 -1.29
N PHE A 16 2.29 2.64 -0.99
CA PHE A 16 3.16 3.80 -1.20
C PHE A 16 3.36 4.16 -2.67
N GLY A 17 3.46 3.17 -3.56
CA GLY A 17 3.54 3.38 -5.00
C GLY A 17 2.27 4.03 -5.57
N ALA A 18 1.10 3.56 -5.14
CA ALA A 18 -0.18 4.11 -5.55
C ALA A 18 -0.36 5.58 -5.12
N THR A 19 0.02 5.90 -3.87
CA THR A 19 -0.02 7.27 -3.34
C THR A 19 0.96 8.21 -4.03
N ALA A 20 2.20 7.77 -4.25
CA ALA A 20 3.22 8.57 -4.94
C ALA A 20 2.77 8.92 -6.37
N PHE A 21 2.13 7.99 -7.07
CA PHE A 21 1.60 8.25 -8.40
C PHE A 21 0.43 9.24 -8.41
N LEU A 22 -0.41 9.22 -7.38
CA LEU A 22 -1.49 10.19 -7.24
C LEU A 22 -0.92 11.60 -7.00
N VAL A 23 0.10 11.73 -6.15
CA VAL A 23 0.85 12.99 -5.95
C VAL A 23 1.50 13.46 -7.25
N TYR A 24 2.13 12.56 -8.01
CA TYR A 24 2.70 12.86 -9.32
C TYR A 24 1.66 13.46 -10.28
N LYS A 25 0.45 12.87 -10.36
CA LYS A 25 -0.65 13.42 -11.18
C LYS A 25 -1.06 14.81 -10.73
N ILE A 26 -1.09 15.10 -9.44
CA ILE A 26 -1.48 16.42 -8.92
C ILE A 26 -0.40 17.46 -9.23
N LEU A 27 0.87 17.14 -9.01
CA LEU A 27 1.98 18.07 -9.23
C LEU A 27 2.18 18.39 -10.72
N LEU A 28 2.01 17.42 -11.62
CA LEU A 28 2.29 17.61 -13.04
C LEU A 28 1.06 17.89 -13.90
N GLU A 29 -0.12 17.36 -13.56
CA GLU A 29 -1.37 17.71 -14.28
C GLU A 29 -2.10 18.91 -13.64
N GLN A 30 -1.54 19.51 -12.58
CA GLN A 30 -2.11 20.68 -11.84
C GLN A 30 -3.59 20.53 -11.46
N LYS A 31 -4.03 19.29 -11.17
CA LYS A 31 -5.38 19.02 -10.68
C LYS A 31 -5.43 19.30 -9.18
N PHE A 32 -5.60 20.58 -8.83
CA PHE A 32 -5.76 20.98 -7.44
C PHE A 32 -7.12 20.53 -6.90
N ALA A 33 -7.17 20.17 -5.62
CA ALA A 33 -8.41 19.86 -4.93
C ALA A 33 -9.34 21.09 -4.81
N ILE A 34 -8.75 22.29 -4.86
CA ILE A 34 -9.44 23.58 -4.75
C ILE A 34 -8.99 24.42 -5.96
N ASN A 35 -9.94 24.78 -6.82
CA ASN A 35 -9.66 25.70 -7.93
C ASN A 35 -9.56 27.12 -7.37
N TYR A 36 -8.40 27.76 -7.56
CA TYR A 36 -8.12 29.10 -7.08
C TYR A 36 -7.35 29.91 -8.12
N ASP A 37 -8.02 30.92 -8.66
CA ASP A 37 -7.49 31.82 -9.71
C ASP A 37 -6.88 33.11 -9.14
N GLY A 38 -6.42 33.10 -7.88
CA GLY A 38 -5.80 34.26 -7.24
C GLY A 38 -4.28 34.34 -7.42
N PRO A 39 -3.60 35.16 -6.62
CA PRO A 39 -2.15 35.40 -6.75
C PRO A 39 -1.31 34.13 -6.51
N VAL A 40 -0.16 34.08 -7.20
CA VAL A 40 0.73 32.90 -7.29
C VAL A 40 1.19 32.36 -5.93
N SER A 41 1.38 33.23 -4.93
CA SER A 41 1.77 32.81 -3.58
C SER A 41 0.70 31.94 -2.91
N LEU A 42 -0.59 32.26 -3.09
CA LEU A 42 -1.69 31.47 -2.54
C LEU A 42 -1.90 30.17 -3.32
N GLN A 43 -1.65 30.16 -4.63
CA GLN A 43 -1.69 28.92 -5.41
C GLN A 43 -0.66 27.89 -4.91
N THR A 44 0.56 28.31 -4.57
CA THR A 44 1.55 27.38 -4.01
C THR A 44 1.13 26.81 -2.65
N LEU A 45 0.48 27.62 -1.81
CA LEU A 45 -0.03 27.15 -0.51
C LEU A 45 -1.17 26.14 -0.71
N ILE A 46 -2.06 26.39 -1.67
CA ILE A 46 -3.15 25.47 -2.02
C ILE A 46 -2.61 24.17 -2.61
N ALA A 47 -1.54 24.22 -3.40
CA ALA A 47 -0.86 23.02 -3.88
C ALA A 47 -0.37 22.14 -2.72
N ILE A 48 0.29 22.74 -1.72
CA ILE A 48 0.77 22.04 -0.51
C ILE A 48 -0.41 21.43 0.26
N VAL A 49 -1.47 22.21 0.52
CA VAL A 49 -2.66 21.73 1.22
C VAL A 49 -3.35 20.60 0.46
N SER A 50 -3.46 20.71 -0.86
CA SER A 50 -4.04 19.65 -1.71
C SER A 50 -3.24 18.35 -1.57
N MET A 51 -1.91 18.42 -1.52
CA MET A 51 -1.04 17.25 -1.34
C MET A 51 -1.32 16.54 -0.01
N PHE A 52 -1.54 17.30 1.08
CA PHE A 52 -1.94 16.73 2.37
C PHE A 52 -3.32 16.08 2.31
N ILE A 53 -4.31 16.74 1.70
CA ILE A 53 -5.67 16.19 1.56
C ILE A 53 -5.62 14.85 0.84
N TYR A 54 -4.93 14.79 -0.30
CA TYR A 54 -4.79 13.57 -1.08
C TYR A 54 -3.96 12.49 -0.37
N GLY A 55 -2.94 12.87 0.41
CA GLY A 55 -2.22 11.94 1.28
C GLY A 55 -3.12 11.32 2.35
N MET A 56 -4.02 12.12 2.94
CA MET A 56 -5.00 11.64 3.93
C MET A 56 -6.02 10.67 3.33
N VAL A 57 -6.35 10.80 2.03
CA VAL A 57 -7.27 9.87 1.36
C VAL A 57 -6.77 8.42 1.40
N PHE A 58 -5.45 8.17 1.34
CA PHE A 58 -4.92 6.81 1.43
C PHE A 58 -4.62 6.34 2.86
N PHE A 59 -4.76 7.21 3.86
CA PHE A 59 -4.55 6.85 5.27
C PHE A 59 -5.38 5.63 5.73
N PRO A 60 -6.67 5.48 5.36
CA PRO A 60 -7.46 4.30 5.74
C PRO A 60 -6.86 2.99 5.21
N VAL A 61 -6.25 2.98 4.03
CA VAL A 61 -5.60 1.79 3.46
C VAL A 61 -4.41 1.39 4.32
N PHE A 62 -3.57 2.35 4.72
CA PHE A 62 -2.43 2.10 5.58
C PHE A 62 -2.85 1.64 6.98
N ALA A 63 -3.89 2.25 7.54
CA ALA A 63 -4.45 1.84 8.83
C ALA A 63 -4.99 0.40 8.78
N CYS A 64 -5.67 0.04 7.68
CA CYS A 64 -6.19 -1.32 7.49
C CYS A 64 -5.07 -2.37 7.37
N LEU A 65 -3.97 -2.04 6.68
CA LEU A 65 -2.79 -2.89 6.61
C LEU A 65 -2.09 -3.02 7.98
N ALA A 66 -2.09 -1.96 8.79
CA ALA A 66 -1.42 -1.93 10.09
C ALA A 66 -2.14 -2.75 11.16
N LEU A 67 -3.48 -2.66 11.22
CA LEU A 67 -4.28 -3.36 12.24
C LEU A 67 -4.30 -4.88 12.04
N SER A 68 -4.02 -5.38 10.82
CA SER A 68 -3.92 -6.81 10.48
C SER A 68 -5.05 -7.69 11.01
N SER A 69 -6.28 -7.16 11.07
CA SER A 69 -7.49 -7.88 11.48
C SER A 69 -8.35 -8.24 10.26
N ALA A 70 -9.21 -9.26 10.38
CA ALA A 70 -10.14 -9.59 9.30
C ALA A 70 -11.02 -8.39 8.93
N PHE A 71 -11.58 -7.68 9.91
CA PHE A 71 -12.41 -6.50 9.63
C PHE A 71 -11.64 -5.41 8.89
N SER A 72 -10.38 -5.16 9.29
CA SER A 72 -9.50 -4.21 8.62
C SER A 72 -9.18 -4.60 7.18
N PHE A 73 -8.89 -5.88 6.90
CA PHE A 73 -8.66 -6.33 5.53
C PHE A 73 -9.92 -6.25 4.67
N GLY A 74 -11.10 -6.50 5.24
CA GLY A 74 -12.39 -6.35 4.55
C GLY A 74 -12.66 -4.89 4.14
N LEU A 75 -12.57 -3.96 5.10
CA LEU A 75 -12.72 -2.52 4.82
C LEU A 75 -11.66 -1.99 3.85
N GLY A 76 -10.40 -2.40 4.03
CA GLY A 76 -9.31 -2.06 3.13
C GLY A 76 -9.56 -2.57 1.70
N SER A 77 -10.08 -3.79 1.55
CA SER A 77 -10.41 -4.36 0.23
C SER A 77 -11.51 -3.57 -0.46
N LEU A 78 -12.60 -3.24 0.24
CA LEU A 78 -13.69 -2.42 -0.31
C LEU A 78 -13.18 -1.05 -0.75
N TYR A 79 -12.34 -0.41 0.07
CA TYR A 79 -11.77 0.89 -0.24
C TYR A 79 -10.89 0.83 -1.49
N VAL A 80 -9.99 -0.14 -1.58
CA VAL A 80 -9.11 -0.34 -2.74
C VAL A 80 -9.92 -0.66 -4.00
N TRP A 81 -11.00 -1.44 -3.89
CA TRP A 81 -11.89 -1.71 -5.03
C TRP A 81 -12.57 -0.45 -5.55
N MET A 82 -12.97 0.47 -4.69
CA MET A 82 -13.52 1.77 -5.10
C MET A 82 -12.48 2.58 -5.90
N PHE A 83 -11.23 2.67 -5.42
CA PHE A 83 -10.17 3.35 -6.18
C PHE A 83 -9.90 2.67 -7.52
N PHE A 84 -9.82 1.34 -7.52
CA PHE A 84 -9.58 0.57 -8.73
C PHE A 84 -10.69 0.77 -9.76
N ALA A 85 -11.96 0.74 -9.34
CA ALA A 85 -13.11 0.96 -10.22
C ALA A 85 -13.12 2.37 -10.82
N VAL A 86 -12.83 3.40 -10.01
CA VAL A 86 -12.75 4.79 -10.48
C VAL A 86 -11.58 4.98 -11.45
N ASP A 87 -10.41 4.42 -11.17
CA ASP A 87 -9.26 4.50 -12.08
C ASP A 87 -9.52 3.74 -13.38
N LEU A 88 -10.17 2.58 -13.32
CA LEU A 88 -10.55 1.81 -14.51
C LEU A 88 -11.54 2.59 -15.37
N TYR A 89 -12.57 3.18 -14.75
CA TYR A 89 -13.58 3.98 -15.43
C TYR A 89 -12.97 5.20 -16.14
N LYS A 90 -12.04 5.90 -15.49
CA LYS A 90 -11.30 7.03 -16.08
C LYS A 90 -10.47 6.59 -17.29
N VAL A 91 -9.91 5.38 -17.28
CA VAL A 91 -9.12 4.86 -18.40
C VAL A 91 -10.00 4.39 -19.56
N THR A 92 -11.23 3.92 -19.29
CA THR A 92 -12.14 3.44 -20.34
C THR A 92 -12.90 4.56 -21.04
N GLU A 93 -13.34 5.59 -20.32
CA GLU A 93 -14.23 6.63 -20.87
C GLU A 93 -13.50 7.87 -21.42
N CYS A 94 -12.29 8.19 -20.97
CA CYS A 94 -11.65 9.48 -21.31
C CYS A 94 -10.82 9.51 -22.62
N ASP A 95 -10.84 8.49 -23.50
CA ASP A 95 -9.96 8.52 -24.69
C ASP A 95 -10.63 8.05 -26.00
N LEU A 96 -10.92 9.03 -26.86
CA LEU A 96 -11.39 8.85 -28.26
C LEU A 96 -10.25 8.59 -29.26
N THR A 97 -8.97 8.70 -28.86
CA THR A 97 -7.81 8.58 -29.79
C THR A 97 -6.82 7.49 -29.36
N MET A 98 -6.58 6.49 -30.23
CA MET A 98 -5.74 5.30 -29.96
C MET A 98 -4.31 5.60 -29.44
N LYS A 99 -3.68 6.69 -29.91
CA LYS A 99 -2.30 7.05 -29.49
C LYS A 99 -2.24 7.68 -28.10
N GLY A 100 -3.24 8.49 -27.73
CA GLY A 100 -3.35 9.08 -26.38
C GLY A 100 -3.61 8.02 -25.32
N ARG A 101 -4.43 7.04 -25.66
CA ARG A 101 -4.78 5.89 -24.82
C ARG A 101 -3.55 5.08 -24.40
N ILE A 102 -2.65 4.77 -25.33
CA ILE A 102 -1.44 3.97 -25.01
C ILE A 102 -0.52 4.75 -24.06
N LEU A 103 -0.34 6.05 -24.28
CA LEU A 103 0.54 6.87 -23.45
C LEU A 103 -0.02 7.03 -22.03
N LYS A 104 -1.33 7.26 -21.90
CA LYS A 104 -2.05 7.32 -20.62
C LYS A 104 -2.02 5.99 -19.88
N ILE A 105 -2.20 4.87 -20.59
CA ILE A 105 -2.08 3.52 -20.00
C ILE A 105 -0.65 3.27 -19.53
N VAL A 106 0.36 3.57 -20.35
CA VAL A 106 1.77 3.37 -19.97
C VAL A 106 2.14 4.21 -18.74
N GLN A 107 1.64 5.43 -18.66
CA GLN A 107 1.86 6.29 -17.51
C GLN A 107 1.11 5.79 -16.27
N ALA A 108 -0.11 5.25 -16.41
CA ALA A 108 -0.93 4.76 -15.31
C ALA A 108 -0.66 3.29 -14.91
N LEU A 109 0.07 2.52 -15.72
CA LEU A 109 0.45 1.12 -15.45
C LEU A 109 1.04 0.90 -14.05
N PRO A 110 2.02 1.68 -13.56
CA PRO A 110 2.57 1.45 -12.23
C PRO A 110 1.53 1.61 -11.11
N SER A 111 0.57 2.53 -11.22
CA SER A 111 -0.49 2.64 -10.22
C SER A 111 -1.52 1.54 -10.37
N LEU A 112 -1.98 1.24 -11.59
CA LEU A 112 -2.94 0.17 -11.88
C LEU A 112 -2.44 -1.20 -11.43
N THR A 113 -1.16 -1.50 -11.64
CA THR A 113 -0.54 -2.75 -11.19
C THR A 113 -0.38 -2.82 -9.68
N SER A 114 -0.04 -1.70 -9.02
CA SER A 114 0.02 -1.65 -7.56
C SER A 114 -1.36 -1.80 -6.90
N LEU A 115 -2.39 -1.16 -7.47
CA LEU A 115 -3.78 -1.24 -7.03
C LEU A 115 -4.40 -2.60 -7.31
N SER A 116 -4.10 -3.22 -8.46
CA SER A 116 -4.58 -4.58 -8.78
C SER A 116 -3.95 -5.63 -7.85
N TYR A 117 -2.66 -5.51 -7.55
CA TYR A 117 -2.02 -6.36 -6.56
C TYR A 117 -2.65 -6.20 -5.18
N LEU A 118 -2.92 -4.96 -4.75
CA LEU A 118 -3.57 -4.68 -3.47
C LEU A 118 -5.02 -5.21 -3.44
N SER A 119 -5.73 -5.07 -4.56
CA SER A 119 -7.11 -5.55 -4.77
C SER A 119 -7.24 -7.07 -4.65
N ILE A 120 -6.21 -7.83 -5.01
CA ILE A 120 -6.20 -9.30 -4.89
C ILE A 120 -5.59 -9.76 -3.55
N SER A 121 -4.53 -9.10 -3.08
CA SER A 121 -3.83 -9.51 -1.85
C SER A 121 -4.62 -9.25 -0.57
N LEU A 122 -5.40 -8.17 -0.50
CA LEU A 122 -6.26 -7.85 0.65
C LEU A 122 -7.39 -8.87 0.87
N PRO A 123 -8.20 -9.26 -0.13
CA PRO A 123 -9.25 -10.26 0.07
C PRO A 123 -8.69 -11.66 0.31
N LEU A 124 -7.53 -12.02 -0.26
CA LEU A 124 -6.87 -13.28 0.08
C LEU A 124 -6.48 -13.31 1.57
N ARG A 125 -5.94 -12.21 2.11
CA ARG A 125 -5.64 -12.09 3.54
C ARG A 125 -6.90 -12.10 4.40
N PHE A 126 -7.98 -11.49 3.93
CA PHE A 126 -9.28 -11.56 4.58
C PHE A 126 -9.75 -13.03 4.72
N ILE A 127 -9.72 -13.81 3.63
CA ILE A 127 -10.11 -15.22 3.63
C ILE A 127 -9.23 -16.03 4.58
N VAL A 128 -7.91 -15.82 4.54
CA VAL A 128 -6.96 -16.50 5.44
C VAL A 128 -7.23 -16.14 6.91
N CYS A 129 -7.41 -14.87 7.25
CA CYS A 129 -7.73 -14.44 8.62
C CYS A 129 -9.09 -14.98 9.10
N CYS A 130 -10.10 -15.06 8.23
CA CYS A 130 -11.38 -15.69 8.51
C CYS A 130 -11.22 -17.19 8.76
N TYR A 131 -10.40 -17.88 7.98
CA TYR A 131 -10.10 -19.30 8.17
C TYR A 131 -9.43 -19.57 9.52
N TYR A 132 -8.48 -18.72 9.91
CA TYR A 132 -7.82 -18.78 11.23
C TYR A 132 -8.63 -18.13 12.37
N LYS A 133 -9.89 -17.74 12.13
CA LYS A 133 -10.81 -17.09 13.09
C LYS A 133 -10.24 -15.87 13.82
N LYS A 134 -9.32 -15.12 13.21
CA LYS A 134 -8.74 -13.88 13.76
C LYS A 134 -9.57 -12.66 13.35
N TYR A 135 -10.77 -12.55 13.93
CA TYR A 135 -11.75 -11.53 13.55
C TYR A 135 -11.46 -10.15 14.14
N PHE A 136 -10.99 -10.10 15.39
CA PHE A 136 -10.66 -8.87 16.08
C PHE A 136 -9.15 -8.71 16.23
N VAL A 137 -8.72 -7.45 16.42
CA VAL A 137 -7.38 -7.11 16.91
C VAL A 137 -7.22 -7.86 18.22
N ALA A 138 -6.54 -9.00 18.19
CA ALA A 138 -6.00 -9.54 19.42
C ALA A 138 -5.13 -8.40 19.97
N PRO A 139 -5.32 -7.96 21.24
CA PRO A 139 -4.31 -7.10 21.85
C PRO A 139 -2.95 -7.76 21.61
N ASP A 140 -1.88 -6.98 21.44
CA ASP A 140 -0.50 -7.48 21.40
C ASP A 140 -0.24 -8.31 22.67
N VAL A 141 -0.75 -9.54 22.69
CA VAL A 141 -0.24 -10.60 23.51
C VAL A 141 1.11 -10.74 22.85
N LYS A 142 2.11 -10.16 23.51
CA LYS A 142 3.44 -10.73 23.60
C LYS A 142 3.23 -12.20 23.95
N VAL A 143 2.77 -12.99 22.97
CA VAL A 143 2.88 -14.44 22.96
C VAL A 143 4.38 -14.54 23.04
N TRP A 144 4.83 -14.93 24.23
CA TRP A 144 6.21 -15.22 24.52
C TRP A 144 6.76 -15.85 23.26
N GLU A 145 7.56 -15.10 22.49
CA GLU A 145 8.15 -15.63 21.27
C GLU A 145 8.92 -16.83 21.76
N SER A 146 8.40 -18.03 21.51
CA SER A 146 9.05 -19.25 21.91
C SER A 146 10.48 -19.13 21.38
N LEU A 147 11.47 -19.48 22.18
CA LEU A 147 12.86 -19.40 21.75
C LEU A 147 13.06 -20.17 20.43
N GLU A 148 12.19 -21.14 20.14
CA GLU A 148 12.07 -21.86 18.88
C GLU A 148 11.54 -21.01 17.71
N ASP A 149 10.54 -20.16 17.93
CA ASP A 149 10.03 -19.20 16.93
C ASP A 149 11.08 -18.12 16.63
N ILE A 150 11.79 -17.60 17.65
CA ILE A 150 12.89 -16.65 17.45
C ILE A 150 14.03 -17.30 16.67
N LYS A 151 14.37 -18.56 17.00
CA LYS A 151 15.43 -19.35 16.34
C LYS A 151 15.06 -19.73 14.90
N GLY A 152 13.77 -19.92 14.62
CA GLY A 152 13.21 -20.12 13.28
C GLY A 152 13.05 -18.83 12.48
N SER A 153 13.04 -17.67 13.15
CA SER A 153 12.97 -16.38 12.47
C SER A 153 14.20 -16.14 11.58
N TYR A 154 14.02 -15.33 10.54
CA TYR A 154 15.11 -14.95 9.65
C TYR A 154 16.27 -14.27 10.40
N GLN A 155 15.96 -13.47 11.43
CA GLN A 155 16.96 -12.84 12.28
C GLN A 155 17.74 -13.89 13.10
N GLY A 156 17.05 -14.87 13.67
CA GLY A 156 17.67 -16.00 14.38
C GLY A 156 18.56 -16.86 13.49
N LEU A 157 18.10 -17.17 12.27
CA LEU A 157 18.89 -17.87 11.25
C LEU A 157 20.12 -17.08 10.82
N HIS A 158 19.98 -15.77 10.64
CA HIS A 158 21.07 -14.89 10.24
C HIS A 158 22.15 -14.79 11.32
N VAL A 159 21.75 -14.54 12.57
CA VAL A 159 22.66 -14.50 13.73
C VAL A 159 23.32 -15.86 13.94
N ARG A 160 22.59 -16.97 13.77
CA ARG A 160 23.16 -18.32 13.85
C ARG A 160 24.19 -18.59 12.74
N LYS A 161 23.99 -18.02 11.54
CA LYS A 161 24.98 -18.11 10.45
C LYS A 161 26.23 -17.27 10.74
N LEU A 162 26.07 -16.10 11.37
CA LEU A 162 27.18 -15.23 11.80
C LEU A 162 27.99 -15.82 12.97
N LEU A 163 27.31 -16.45 13.92
CA LEU A 163 27.93 -17.07 15.11
C LEU A 163 28.45 -18.50 14.85
N ARG A 164 28.24 -19.05 13.64
CA ARG A 164 28.79 -20.35 13.28
C ARG A 164 30.30 -20.22 13.19
N LYS A 165 31.01 -20.98 14.03
CA LYS A 165 32.48 -21.06 14.02
C LYS A 165 32.95 -21.39 12.59
N PRO A 166 33.99 -20.73 12.06
CA PRO A 166 34.55 -21.10 10.77
C PRO A 166 35.02 -22.55 10.85
N ASP A 167 34.62 -23.35 9.86
CA ASP A 167 35.11 -24.72 9.71
C ASP A 167 36.59 -24.61 9.33
N ILE A 168 37.46 -24.85 10.31
CA ILE A 168 38.90 -24.99 10.08
C ILE A 168 39.08 -26.39 9.52
N GLU A 169 39.15 -26.50 8.19
CA GLU A 169 39.63 -27.71 7.52
C GLU A 169 41.11 -27.90 7.93
N MET A 170 41.37 -28.93 8.74
CA MET A 170 42.71 -29.47 9.00
C MET A 170 43.05 -30.54 7.97
#